data_AF-A0A4P8YEY2-F1
#
_entry.id   AF-A0A4P8YEY2-F1
#
_cell.length_a   1.000
_cell.length_b   1.000
_cell.length_c   1.000
_cell.angle_alpha   90.00
_cell.angle_beta   90.00
_cell.angle_gamma   90.00
#
_symmetry.space_group_name_H-M   'P 1'
#
loop_
_entity.id
_entity.type
_entity.pdbx_description
1 polymer ?
#
loop_
_entity_poly.entity_id
_entity_poly.type
_entity_poly.pdbx_seq_one_letter_code
_entity_poly.pdbx_strand_id
1 'polypeptide(L)' 'MRTVSVFKNGNNRAIRLPRDLDFEGVNELEITREGDTILLRPIKPSWGSFLLEEKADADFMTEREEIVNDEGRVKL' A
#
# COMPACT_ATOMS: atom_id res chain seq x y z
N MET A 1 18.06 -10.21 -10.45
CA MET A 1 17.03 -10.50 -11.48
C MET A 1 16.79 -12.00 -11.50
N ARG A 2 15.55 -12.47 -11.37
CA ARG A 2 15.22 -13.91 -11.33
C ARG A 2 14.16 -14.21 -12.39
N THR A 3 14.35 -15.30 -13.12
CA THR A 3 13.37 -15.84 -14.05
C THR A 3 12.44 -16.79 -13.32
N VAL A 4 11.14 -16.64 -13.55
CA VAL A 4 10.10 -17.54 -13.05
C VAL A 4 9.43 -18.27 -14.22
N SER A 5 9.01 -19.50 -14.00
CA SER A 5 8.25 -20.26 -14.99
C SER A 5 6.80 -19.80 -15.03
N VAL A 6 6.25 -19.60 -16.23
CA VAL A 6 4.81 -19.39 -16.42
C VAL A 6 4.13 -20.72 -16.70
N PHE A 7 3.04 -21.02 -16.01
CA PHE A 7 2.27 -22.25 -16.18
C PHE A 7 0.79 -21.95 -16.42
N LYS A 8 0.02 -22.95 -16.86
CA LYS A 8 -1.44 -22.85 -17.02
C LYS A 8 -2.14 -23.20 -15.70
N ASN A 9 -3.14 -22.41 -15.34
CA ASN A 9 -4.06 -22.68 -14.24
C ASN A 9 -5.49 -22.54 -14.78
N GLY A 10 -6.12 -23.68 -15.13
CA GLY A 10 -7.36 -23.70 -15.89
C GLY A 10 -7.21 -22.97 -17.24
N ASN A 11 -8.09 -22.00 -17.50
CA ASN A 11 -8.05 -21.16 -18.70
C ASN A 11 -7.04 -20.00 -18.61
N ASN A 12 -6.41 -19.79 -17.45
CA ASN A 12 -5.52 -18.67 -17.19
C ASN A 12 -4.04 -19.09 -17.21
N ARG A 13 -3.15 -18.10 -17.29
CA ARG A 13 -1.71 -18.27 -17.04
C ARG A 13 -1.37 -17.74 -15.65
N ALA A 14 -0.44 -18.39 -14.97
CA ALA A 14 0.01 -18.03 -13.64
C ALA A 14 1.54 -18.08 -13.55
N ILE A 15 2.08 -17.30 -12.61
CA ILE A 15 3.49 -17.37 -12.19
C ILE A 15 3.54 -17.88 -10.76
N ARG A 16 4.65 -18.53 -10.39
CA ARG A 16 4.95 -18.81 -8.97
C ARG A 16 5.64 -17.59 -8.40
N LEU A 17 5.05 -16.96 -7.40
CA LEU A 17 5.70 -15.90 -6.64
C LEU A 17 6.72 -16.54 -5.67
N PRO A 18 8.02 -16.20 -5.77
CA PRO A 18 9.00 -16.65 -4.80
C PRO A 18 8.66 -16.14 -3.39
N ARG A 19 8.85 -16.98 -2.36
CA ARG A 19 8.50 -16.63 -0.96
C ARG A 19 9.19 -15.35 -0.46
N ASP A 20 10.41 -15.09 -0.92
CA ASP A 20 11.18 -13.90 -0.56
C ASP A 20 10.71 -12.62 -1.28
N LEU A 21 9.83 -12.75 -2.28
CA LEU A 21 9.17 -11.64 -2.98
C LEU A 21 7.67 -11.54 -2.63
N ASP A 22 7.21 -12.32 -1.66
CA ASP A 22 5.82 -12.33 -1.22
C ASP A 22 5.53 -11.16 -0.26
N PHE A 23 4.27 -10.76 -0.19
CA PHE A 23 3.81 -9.70 0.70
C PHE A 23 3.08 -10.30 1.91
N GLU A 24 3.67 -10.17 3.09
CA GLU A 24 3.05 -10.66 4.32
C GLU A 24 1.73 -9.92 4.60
N GLY A 25 0.66 -10.68 4.85
CA GLY A 25 -0.66 -10.13 5.17
C GLY A 25 -1.43 -9.51 3.99
N VAL A 26 -0.93 -9.61 2.76
CA VAL A 26 -1.61 -9.09 1.56
C VAL A 26 -2.20 -10.25 0.76
N ASN A 27 -3.53 -10.25 0.62
CA ASN A 27 -4.24 -11.28 -0.15
C ASN A 27 -4.56 -10.86 -1.58
N GLU A 28 -4.48 -9.56 -1.89
CA GLU A 28 -4.89 -9.01 -3.18
C GLU A 28 -3.87 -8.00 -3.70
N LEU A 29 -3.53 -8.13 -4.99
CA LEU A 29 -2.65 -7.24 -5.71
C LEU A 29 -3.41 -6.61 -6.88
N GLU A 30 -3.20 -5.32 -7.09
CA GLU A 30 -3.58 -4.67 -8.34
C GLU A 30 -2.56 -5.02 -9.43
N ILE A 31 -3.05 -5.34 -10.63
CA ILE A 31 -2.26 -5.66 -11.81
C ILE A 31 -2.42 -4.58 -12.88
N THR A 32 -1.30 -4.03 -13.35
CA THR A 32 -1.25 -3.05 -14.44
C THR A 32 -0.23 -3.47 -15.49
N ARG A 33 -0.44 -3.04 -16.75
CA ARG A 33 0.43 -3.39 -17.87
C ARG A 33 0.93 -2.14 -18.57
N GLU A 34 2.24 -2.05 -18.73
CA GLU A 34 2.94 -0.98 -19.44
C GLU A 34 3.82 -1.62 -20.51
N GLY A 35 3.31 -1.69 -21.76
CA GLY A 35 4.00 -2.36 -22.86
C GLY A 35 4.18 -3.86 -22.64
N ASP A 36 5.44 -4.29 -22.45
CA ASP A 36 5.85 -5.67 -22.13
C ASP A 36 6.03 -5.91 -20.62
N THR A 37 5.86 -4.88 -19.81
CA THR A 37 5.99 -4.94 -18.36
C THR A 37 4.63 -5.14 -17.69
N ILE A 38 4.57 -6.05 -16.70
CA ILE A 38 3.43 -6.20 -15.80
C ILE A 38 3.88 -5.75 -14.42
N LEU A 39 3.18 -4.77 -13.85
CA LEU A 39 3.40 -4.28 -12.50
C LEU A 39 2.32 -4.85 -11.58
N LEU A 40 2.75 -5.47 -10.48
CA LEU A 40 1.90 -5.96 -9.40
C LEU A 40 2.18 -5.13 -8.15
N ARG A 41 1.13 -4.59 -7.53
CA ARG A 41 1.26 -3.80 -6.29
C ARG A 41 0.17 -4.20 -5.29
N PRO A 42 0.46 -4.26 -3.98
CA PRO A 42 -0.58 -4.43 -2.96
C PRO A 42 -1.71 -3.42 -3.15
N ILE A 43 -2.95 -3.90 -3.05
CA ILE A 43 -4.09 -2.99 -2.96
C ILE A 43 -3.94 -2.20 -1.66
N LYS A 44 -3.70 -0.90 -1.79
CA LYS A 44 -3.72 0.01 -0.65
C LYS A 44 -5.11 0.62 -0.52
N PRO A 45 -5.60 0.83 0.71
CA PRO A 45 -6.80 1.64 0.92
C PRO A 45 -6.57 3.01 0.26
N SER A 46 -7.48 3.43 -0.62
CA SER A 46 -7.43 4.76 -1.24
C SER A 46 -7.86 5.82 -0.21
N TRP A 47 -7.61 7.11 -0.45
CA TRP A 47 -8.21 8.15 0.40
C TRP A 47 -9.74 8.06 0.49
N GLY A 48 -10.41 7.49 -0.52
CA GLY A 48 -11.84 7.21 -0.46
C GLY A 48 -12.21 6.16 0.59
N SER A 49 -11.34 5.19 0.86
CA SER A 49 -11.56 4.19 1.93
C SER A 49 -11.56 4.81 3.33
N PHE A 50 -10.87 5.94 3.52
CA PHE A 50 -10.89 6.66 4.80
C PHE A 50 -12.29 7.15 5.17
N LEU A 51 -13.17 7.38 4.19
CA LEU A 51 -14.57 7.76 4.45
C LEU A 51 -15.39 6.61 5.07
N LEU A 52 -14.90 5.37 4.98
CA LEU A 52 -15.54 4.19 5.56
C LEU A 52 -15.10 3.93 7.01
N GLU A 53 -14.03 4.59 7.46
CA GLU A 53 -13.55 4.47 8.83
C GLU A 53 -14.51 5.16 9.80
N GLU A 54 -14.54 4.66 11.03
CA GLU A 54 -15.35 5.27 12.09
C GLU A 54 -14.82 6.67 12.43
N LYS A 55 -15.74 7.55 12.83
CA LYS A 55 -15.34 8.87 13.34
C LYS A 55 -14.54 8.70 14.61
N ALA A 56 -13.53 9.54 14.77
CA ALA A 56 -12.85 9.67 16.05
C ALA A 56 -13.85 10.09 17.15
N ASP A 57 -13.53 9.71 18.38
CA ASP A 57 -14.30 10.10 19.56
C ASP A 57 -14.36 11.63 19.71
N ALA A 58 -15.41 12.12 20.36
CA ALA A 58 -15.66 13.56 20.48
C ALA A 58 -14.55 14.32 21.23
N ASP A 59 -13.80 13.63 22.08
CA ASP A 59 -12.70 14.16 22.87
C ASP A 59 -11.30 13.89 22.26
N PHE A 60 -11.23 13.13 21.17
CA PHE A 60 -9.98 12.79 20.51
C PHE A 60 -9.24 14.06 20.05
N MET A 61 -8.02 14.23 20.56
CA MET A 61 -7.15 15.38 20.24
C MET A 61 -7.72 16.75 20.63
N THR A 62 -8.56 16.81 21.69
CA THR A 62 -9.05 18.08 22.26
C THR A 62 -7.89 18.98 22.72
N GLU A 63 -6.84 18.37 23.27
CA GLU A 63 -5.58 19.04 23.59
C GLU A 63 -4.48 18.42 22.73
N ARG A 64 -3.68 19.27 22.08
CA ARG A 64 -2.50 18.86 21.32
C ARG A 64 -1.32 19.71 21.77
N GLU A 65 -0.39 19.09 22.48
CA GLU A 65 0.84 19.76 22.91
C GLU A 65 1.67 20.18 21.69
N GLU A 66 2.12 21.43 21.67
CA GLU A 66 3.16 21.86 20.74
C GLU A 66 4.50 21.26 21.19
N ILE A 67 5.01 20.31 20.41
CA ILE A 67 6.34 19.71 20.62
C ILE A 67 7.47 20.53 19.99
N VAL A 68 7.13 21.63 19.27
CA VAL A 68 8.11 22.52 18.65
C VAL A 68 8.01 23.88 19.33
N ASN A 69 9.01 24.21 20.15
CA ASN A 69 9.20 25.58 20.62
C ASN A 69 9.69 26.46 19.45
N ASP A 70 9.33 27.74 19.44
CA ASP A 70 9.68 28.70 18.37
C ASP A 70 11.20 28.93 18.20
N GLU A 71 12.06 28.27 18.98
CA GLU A 71 13.52 28.38 19.01
C GLU A 71 14.24 27.70 17.82
N GLY A 72 13.59 27.63 16.66
CA GLY A 72 14.16 27.04 15.45
C GLY A 72 13.34 27.21 14.18
N ARG A 73 12.19 27.91 14.24
CA ARG A 73 11.42 28.24 13.04
C ARG A 73 12.19 29.34 12.28
N VAL A 74 12.77 28.97 11.13
CA VAL A 74 13.43 29.92 10.24
C VAL A 74 12.40 30.96 9.81
N LYS A 75 12.59 32.21 10.22
CA LYS A 75 11.86 33.34 9.65
C LYS A 75 12.43 33.61 8.26
N LEU A 76 11.58 33.49 7.23
CA LEU A 76 11.88 33.88 5.86
C LEU A 76 12.04 35.39 5.73
#